data_AF-A0A5J6Q4R3-F1
#
_entry.id   AF-A0A5J6Q4R3-F1
#
_cell.length_a   1.000
_cell.length_b   1.000
_cell.length_c   1.000
_cell.angle_alpha   90.00
_cell.angle_beta   90.00
_cell.angle_gamma   90.00
#
_symmetry.space_group_name_H-M   'P 1'
#
loop_
_entity.id
_entity.type
_entity.pdbx_description
1 polymer ?
#
loop_
_entity_poly.entity_id
_entity_poly.type
_entity_poly.pdbx_seq_one_letter_code
_entity_poly.pdbx_strand_id
1 'polypeptide(L)'
;MTQPITRLTRLLCGRFSNQQQAFDNPPLYAHILVQVRPLPQLAPGSLLLEQSYALDPSKPYRIRVLRVVSDEAGLRILNHGLRDEERFWGSIDDAERRDAITSDDLRYLEGCAYLVRENGSGFVGEVEPGCGCLVERKGAITYLVSRFEIDGSRMLTIDRGHSPTTHEQLWGSKAGPFEFDRTDDLSGEVPESWTQTWERSGVA
;
A
#
# COMPACT_ATOMS: atom_id res chain seq x y z
N MET A 1 6.59 20.21 14.86
CA MET A 1 6.87 18.78 14.56
C MET A 1 5.97 18.40 13.39
N THR A 2 6.49 17.71 12.38
CA THR A 2 5.71 17.29 11.20
C THR A 2 4.60 16.32 11.63
N GLN A 3 3.36 16.56 11.20
CA GLN A 3 2.20 15.75 11.56
C GLN A 3 2.39 14.26 11.17
N PRO A 4 1.85 13.29 11.95
CA PRO A 4 1.95 11.86 11.64
C PRO A 4 1.46 11.50 10.23
N ILE A 5 0.36 12.10 9.76
CA ILE A 5 -0.16 11.88 8.40
C ILE A 5 0.85 12.26 7.30
N THR A 6 1.52 13.41 7.46
CA THR A 6 2.56 13.86 6.53
C THR A 6 3.77 12.92 6.55
N ARG A 7 4.18 12.48 7.75
CA ARG A 7 5.30 11.54 7.91
C ARG A 7 5.00 10.19 7.27
N LEU A 8 3.83 9.60 7.55
CA LEU A 8 3.41 8.33 6.95
C LEU A 8 3.33 8.44 5.43
N THR A 9 2.70 9.49 4.91
CA THR A 9 2.56 9.70 3.46
C THR A 9 3.93 9.76 2.78
N ARG A 10 4.88 10.50 3.37
CA ARG A 10 6.25 10.59 2.85
C ARG A 10 7.00 9.26 2.93
N LEU A 11 6.90 8.53 4.04
CA LEU A 11 7.53 7.22 4.18
C LEU A 11 6.98 6.21 3.15
N LEU A 12 5.67 6.24 2.87
CA LEU A 12 5.08 5.36 1.87
C LEU A 12 5.59 5.66 0.46
N CYS A 13 5.82 6.92 0.09
CA CYS A 13 6.29 7.29 -1.24
C CYS A 13 7.75 6.86 -1.48
N GLY A 14 7.95 5.90 -2.38
CA GLY A 14 9.26 5.35 -2.66
C GLY A 14 9.21 4.11 -3.53
N ARG A 15 10.39 3.59 -3.87
CA ARG A 15 10.56 2.28 -4.48
C ARG A 15 11.19 1.33 -3.48
N PHE A 16 10.73 0.10 -3.47
CA PHE A 16 11.14 -0.92 -2.53
C PHE A 16 11.35 -2.25 -3.24
N SER A 17 12.33 -3.02 -2.78
CA SER A 17 12.72 -4.31 -3.37
C SER A 17 13.09 -5.29 -2.26
N ASN A 18 12.60 -6.53 -2.34
CA ASN A 18 13.02 -7.60 -1.44
C ASN A 18 14.16 -8.45 -2.02
N GLN A 19 14.97 -7.88 -2.92
CA GLN A 19 16.00 -8.60 -3.67
C GLN A 19 16.90 -9.45 -2.76
N GLN A 20 17.41 -8.85 -1.67
CA GLN A 20 18.30 -9.55 -0.75
C GLN A 20 17.60 -10.78 -0.14
N GLN A 21 16.38 -10.60 0.39
CA GLN A 21 15.58 -11.69 0.93
C GLN A 21 15.34 -12.80 -0.10
N ALA A 22 14.97 -12.44 -1.33
CA ALA A 22 14.69 -13.40 -2.39
C ALA A 22 15.93 -14.21 -2.80
N PHE A 23 17.10 -13.57 -2.85
CA PHE A 23 18.35 -14.20 -3.26
C PHE A 23 18.96 -15.07 -2.15
N ASP A 24 18.76 -14.70 -0.89
CA ASP A 24 19.26 -15.47 0.25
C ASP A 24 18.42 -16.72 0.53
N ASN A 25 17.15 -16.75 0.08
CA ASN A 25 16.18 -17.77 0.47
C ASN A 25 15.44 -18.43 -0.72
N PRO A 26 16.09 -18.87 -1.81
CA PRO A 26 15.40 -19.51 -2.92
C PRO A 26 14.90 -20.92 -2.54
N PRO A 27 13.67 -21.32 -2.94
CA PRO A 27 12.67 -20.60 -3.73
C PRO A 27 11.55 -19.98 -2.85
N LEU A 28 11.81 -19.68 -1.58
CA LEU A 28 10.77 -19.31 -0.60
C LEU A 28 10.13 -17.95 -0.89
N TYR A 29 10.92 -16.98 -1.37
CA TYR A 29 10.46 -15.64 -1.69
C TYR A 29 10.74 -15.33 -3.16
N ALA A 30 9.70 -14.90 -3.88
CA ALA A 30 9.88 -14.29 -5.18
C ALA A 30 10.54 -12.91 -5.02
N HIS A 31 11.29 -12.47 -6.04
CA HIS A 31 11.79 -11.10 -6.10
C HIS A 31 10.67 -10.17 -6.59
N ILE A 32 10.20 -9.32 -5.68
CA ILE A 32 9.07 -8.40 -5.82
C ILE A 32 9.58 -6.96 -5.71
N LEU A 33 8.99 -6.11 -6.54
CA LEU A 33 9.12 -4.66 -6.49
C LEU A 33 7.81 -4.08 -5.97
N VAL A 34 7.91 -3.11 -5.07
CA VAL A 34 6.78 -2.29 -4.60
C VAL A 34 7.12 -0.84 -4.86
N GLN A 35 6.23 -0.12 -5.52
CA GLN A 35 6.45 1.27 -5.86
C GLN A 35 5.22 2.09 -5.52
N VAL A 36 5.44 3.26 -4.92
CA VAL A 36 4.37 4.14 -4.44
C VAL A 36 4.69 5.58 -4.81
N ARG A 37 3.75 6.25 -5.48
CA ARG A 37 3.84 7.67 -5.87
C ARG A 37 2.55 8.43 -5.55
N PRO A 38 2.60 9.74 -5.29
CA PRO A 38 1.42 10.55 -5.09
C PRO A 38 0.58 10.71 -6.36
N LEU A 39 -0.73 10.93 -6.19
CA LEU A 39 -1.70 11.32 -7.22
C LEU A 39 -2.27 12.71 -6.89
N PRO A 40 -1.56 13.81 -7.25
CA PRO A 40 -1.93 15.18 -6.85
C PRO A 40 -3.29 15.65 -7.36
N GLN A 41 -3.77 15.08 -8.47
CA GLN A 41 -5.05 15.38 -9.09
C GLN A 41 -6.26 14.79 -8.32
N LEU A 42 -6.00 13.88 -7.36
CA LEU A 42 -7.02 13.30 -6.50
C LEU A 42 -7.01 13.97 -5.12
N ALA A 43 -7.87 13.49 -4.21
CA ALA A 43 -7.94 14.01 -2.85
C ALA A 43 -6.56 13.91 -2.13
N PRO A 44 -6.22 14.85 -1.23
CA PRO A 44 -4.97 14.80 -0.48
C PRO A 44 -4.72 13.45 0.19
N GLY A 45 -3.46 12.99 0.10
CA GLY A 45 -3.04 11.69 0.62
C GLY A 45 -3.29 10.51 -0.32
N SER A 46 -3.78 10.75 -1.54
CA SER A 46 -3.99 9.68 -2.54
C SER A 46 -2.67 9.25 -3.17
N LEU A 47 -2.32 7.97 -3.05
CA LEU A 47 -1.08 7.38 -3.55
C LEU A 47 -1.39 6.22 -4.48
N LEU A 48 -0.75 6.19 -5.65
CA LEU A 48 -0.70 5.03 -6.51
C LEU A 48 0.29 4.02 -5.95
N LEU A 49 -0.13 2.76 -5.84
CA LEU A 49 0.69 1.61 -5.48
C LEU A 49 0.73 0.63 -6.65
N GLU A 50 1.92 0.24 -7.08
CA GLU A 50 2.13 -0.91 -7.97
C GLU A 50 3.02 -1.95 -7.29
N GLN A 51 2.66 -3.22 -7.44
CA GLN A 51 3.45 -4.36 -7.01
C GLN A 51 3.62 -5.33 -8.18
N SER A 52 4.85 -5.68 -8.49
CA SER A 52 5.21 -6.52 -9.63
C SER A 52 6.32 -7.49 -9.30
N TYR A 53 6.45 -8.55 -10.10
CA TYR A 53 7.63 -9.39 -10.07
C TYR A 53 8.77 -8.66 -10.79
N ALA A 54 9.99 -8.72 -10.24
CA ALA A 54 11.15 -8.08 -10.88
C ALA A 54 11.46 -8.65 -12.28
N LEU A 55 10.98 -9.85 -12.60
CA LEU A 55 11.12 -10.49 -13.91
C LEU A 55 10.24 -9.85 -15.01
N ASP A 56 9.06 -9.34 -14.64
CA ASP A 56 8.16 -8.64 -15.57
C ASP A 56 7.54 -7.43 -14.85
N PRO A 57 8.32 -6.35 -14.64
CA PRO A 57 7.85 -5.19 -13.89
C PRO A 57 6.72 -4.44 -14.60
N SER A 58 6.53 -4.66 -15.91
CA SER A 58 5.51 -4.01 -16.72
C SER A 58 4.09 -4.53 -16.48
N LYS A 59 3.96 -5.70 -15.83
CA LYS A 59 2.68 -6.34 -15.53
C LYS A 59 2.55 -6.53 -14.01
N PRO A 60 2.16 -5.47 -13.29
CA PRO A 60 1.93 -5.58 -11.86
C PRO A 60 0.83 -6.60 -11.58
N TYR A 61 1.06 -7.48 -10.60
CA TYR A 61 0.02 -8.38 -10.12
C TYR A 61 -0.96 -7.68 -9.18
N ARG A 62 -0.62 -6.46 -8.72
CA ARG A 62 -1.49 -5.61 -7.92
C ARG A 62 -1.21 -4.15 -8.20
N ILE A 63 -2.26 -3.41 -8.53
CA ILE A 63 -2.27 -1.95 -8.60
C ILE A 63 -3.42 -1.42 -7.72
N ARG A 64 -3.17 -0.41 -6.89
CA ARG A 64 -4.18 0.17 -5.99
C ARG A 64 -4.00 1.67 -5.87
N VAL A 65 -5.08 2.36 -5.53
CA VAL A 65 -5.00 3.72 -5.00
C VAL A 65 -5.22 3.67 -3.49
N LEU A 66 -4.16 3.97 -2.75
CA LEU A 66 -4.21 4.16 -1.31
C LEU A 66 -4.63 5.60 -1.01
N ARG A 67 -5.33 5.84 0.10
CA ARG A 67 -5.54 7.19 0.60
C ARG A 67 -5.23 7.25 2.09
N VAL A 68 -4.19 7.99 2.44
CA VAL A 68 -3.85 8.26 3.84
C VAL A 68 -4.79 9.33 4.38
N VAL A 69 -5.47 9.03 5.47
CA VAL A 69 -6.40 9.94 6.15
C VAL A 69 -6.13 9.91 7.65
N SER A 70 -6.37 11.02 8.34
CA SER A 70 -6.41 11.07 9.79
C SER A 70 -7.65 11.85 10.19
N ASP A 71 -8.39 11.32 11.15
CA ASP A 71 -9.61 11.90 11.71
C ASP A 71 -9.77 11.42 13.16
N GLU A 72 -10.96 11.59 13.75
CA GLU A 72 -11.24 11.16 15.12
C GLU A 72 -11.04 9.65 15.36
N ALA A 73 -11.11 8.83 14.30
CA ALA A 73 -10.83 7.40 14.38
C ALA A 73 -9.32 7.07 14.27
N GLY A 74 -8.47 8.09 14.13
CA GLY A 74 -7.02 7.99 14.02
C GLY A 74 -6.51 7.90 12.59
N LEU A 75 -5.24 7.56 12.46
CA LEU A 75 -4.53 7.46 11.17
C LEU A 75 -4.91 6.16 10.45
N ARG A 76 -5.39 6.28 9.21
CA ARG A 76 -5.86 5.15 8.41
C ARG A 76 -5.35 5.21 6.97
N ILE A 77 -5.25 4.05 6.33
CA ILE A 77 -5.01 3.94 4.89
C ILE A 77 -6.22 3.26 4.26
N LEU A 78 -6.97 4.03 3.46
CA LEU A 78 -8.10 3.53 2.69
C LEU A 78 -7.59 2.88 1.40
N ASN A 79 -8.12 1.71 1.05
CA ASN A 79 -7.76 1.00 -0.16
C ASN A 79 -8.83 1.17 -1.23
N HIS A 80 -8.42 1.52 -2.45
CA HIS A 80 -9.28 1.57 -3.63
C HIS A 80 -8.72 0.66 -4.71
N GLY A 81 -9.60 -0.17 -5.28
CA GLY A 81 -9.34 -0.83 -6.55
C GLY A 81 -9.53 0.16 -7.70
N LEU A 82 -8.93 -0.17 -8.85
CA LEU A 82 -9.12 0.56 -10.09
C LEU A 82 -10.06 -0.23 -11.01
N ARG A 83 -11.00 0.45 -11.67
CA ARG A 83 -11.79 -0.12 -12.76
C ARG A 83 -10.88 -0.29 -13.98
N ASP A 84 -11.01 -1.43 -14.67
CA ASP A 84 -10.20 -1.75 -15.85
C ASP A 84 -8.69 -1.52 -15.63
N GLU A 85 -8.19 -2.06 -14.51
CA GLU A 85 -6.87 -1.69 -13.95
C GLU A 85 -5.69 -1.87 -14.91
N GLU A 86 -5.81 -2.76 -15.90
CA GLU A 86 -4.84 -2.99 -16.97
C GLU A 86 -4.50 -1.73 -17.77
N ARG A 87 -5.45 -0.79 -17.89
CA ARG A 87 -5.24 0.53 -18.54
C ARG A 87 -4.17 1.36 -17.84
N PHE A 88 -3.94 1.12 -16.55
CA PHE A 88 -3.06 1.92 -15.71
C PHE A 88 -1.76 1.20 -15.35
N TRP A 89 -1.52 -0.03 -15.82
CA TRP A 89 -0.27 -0.73 -15.56
C TRP A 89 0.94 0.05 -16.07
N GLY A 90 1.97 0.20 -15.25
CA GLY A 90 3.17 0.98 -15.53
C GLY A 90 2.98 2.49 -15.35
N SER A 91 1.82 2.94 -14.87
CA SER A 91 1.57 4.37 -14.58
C SER A 91 2.46 4.91 -13.47
N ILE A 92 3.12 4.05 -12.69
CA ILE A 92 4.10 4.52 -11.71
C ILE A 92 5.25 5.31 -12.37
N ASP A 93 5.66 4.95 -13.59
CA ASP A 93 6.75 5.62 -14.32
C ASP A 93 6.28 6.40 -15.55
N ASP A 94 4.99 6.31 -15.90
CA ASP A 94 4.35 7.03 -17.00
C ASP A 94 3.45 8.15 -16.45
N ALA A 95 3.93 9.39 -16.49
CA ALA A 95 3.23 10.55 -15.93
C ALA A 95 1.88 10.81 -16.61
N GLU A 96 1.80 10.71 -17.93
CA GLU A 96 0.56 10.94 -18.69
C GLU A 96 -0.52 9.91 -18.30
N ARG A 97 -0.13 8.63 -18.22
CA ARG A 97 -1.04 7.55 -17.78
C ARG A 97 -1.46 7.69 -16.33
N ARG A 98 -0.55 8.17 -15.47
CA ARG A 98 -0.84 8.41 -14.05
C ARG A 98 -1.81 9.57 -13.85
N ASP A 99 -1.62 10.66 -14.60
CA ASP A 99 -2.47 11.84 -14.54
C ASP A 99 -3.88 11.56 -15.09
N ALA A 100 -4.02 10.54 -15.94
CA ALA A 100 -5.30 10.06 -16.44
C ALA A 100 -6.15 9.29 -15.40
N ILE A 101 -5.60 8.97 -14.22
CA ILE A 101 -6.37 8.31 -13.14
C ILE A 101 -7.27 9.34 -12.46
N THR A 102 -8.58 9.08 -12.47
CA THR A 102 -9.61 9.96 -11.91
C THR A 102 -10.36 9.31 -10.73
N SER A 103 -11.15 10.08 -10.00
CA SER A 103 -12.02 9.56 -8.94
C SER A 103 -13.03 8.52 -9.46
N ASP A 104 -13.45 8.65 -10.72
CA ASP A 104 -14.42 7.75 -11.35
C ASP A 104 -13.81 6.39 -11.68
N ASP A 105 -12.49 6.27 -11.68
CA ASP A 105 -11.81 4.97 -11.83
C ASP A 105 -11.74 4.21 -10.50
N LEU A 106 -11.97 4.90 -9.36
CA LEU A 106 -11.76 4.33 -8.04
C LEU A 106 -12.99 3.56 -7.54
N ARG A 107 -12.73 2.39 -6.95
CA ARG A 107 -13.72 1.63 -6.17
C ARG A 107 -13.18 1.41 -4.76
N TYR A 108 -13.82 2.03 -3.77
CA TYR A 108 -13.50 1.79 -2.36
C TYR A 108 -13.63 0.29 -2.02
N LEU A 109 -12.64 -0.24 -1.31
CA LEU A 109 -12.63 -1.61 -0.84
C LEU A 109 -13.03 -1.63 0.64
N GLU A 110 -14.32 -1.86 0.87
CA GLU A 110 -14.90 -1.97 2.21
C GLU A 110 -14.21 -3.07 3.03
N GLY A 111 -14.00 -2.79 4.32
CA GLY A 111 -13.37 -3.74 5.24
C GLY A 111 -11.85 -3.88 5.06
N CYS A 112 -11.25 -3.21 4.07
CA CYS A 112 -9.82 -3.28 3.75
C CYS A 112 -9.03 -2.04 4.19
N ALA A 113 -9.56 -1.19 5.07
CA ALA A 113 -8.77 -0.09 5.60
C ALA A 113 -7.66 -0.61 6.53
N TYR A 114 -6.48 -0.01 6.49
CA TYR A 114 -5.47 -0.23 7.53
C TYR A 114 -5.67 0.80 8.64
N LEU A 115 -5.67 0.34 9.88
CA LEU A 115 -5.53 1.18 11.07
C LEU A 115 -4.04 1.30 11.36
N VAL A 116 -3.53 2.54 11.43
CA VAL A 116 -2.10 2.82 11.50
C VAL A 116 -1.75 3.55 12.78
N ARG A 117 -0.66 3.13 13.42
CA ARG A 117 -0.11 3.77 14.61
C ARG A 117 1.37 4.02 14.46
N GLU A 118 1.85 5.07 15.13
CA GLU A 118 3.29 5.35 15.21
C GLU A 118 4.03 4.21 15.92
N ASN A 119 5.25 3.95 15.47
CA ASN A 119 6.16 2.96 16.05
C ASN A 119 7.60 3.49 15.96
N GLY A 120 8.02 4.25 16.98
CA GLY A 120 9.32 4.93 17.00
C GLY A 120 9.43 5.95 15.87
N SER A 121 10.44 5.81 15.00
CA SER A 121 10.61 6.67 13.82
C SER A 121 9.67 6.32 12.66
N GLY A 122 9.02 5.16 12.70
CA GLY A 122 8.17 4.62 11.65
C GLY A 122 6.71 4.42 12.06
N PHE A 123 6.04 3.52 11.34
CA PHE A 123 4.63 3.19 11.53
C PHE A 123 4.40 1.69 11.42
N VAL A 124 3.33 1.22 12.06
CA VAL A 124 2.77 -0.11 11.87
C VAL A 124 1.29 0.03 11.55
N GLY A 125 0.82 -0.73 10.56
CA GLY A 125 -0.59 -0.77 10.21
C GLY A 125 -1.11 -2.19 10.08
N GLU A 126 -2.35 -2.40 10.48
CA GLU A 126 -3.07 -3.67 10.43
C GLU A 126 -4.44 -3.46 9.77
N VAL A 127 -4.90 -4.43 8.99
CA VAL A 127 -6.25 -4.38 8.40
C VAL A 127 -7.29 -4.31 9.52
N GLU A 128 -8.32 -3.49 9.34
CA GLU A 128 -9.39 -3.31 10.30
C GLU A 128 -10.03 -4.65 10.72
N PRO A 129 -10.46 -4.77 11.99
CA PRO A 129 -11.06 -5.99 12.49
C PRO A 129 -12.41 -6.28 11.81
N GLY A 130 -12.87 -7.53 11.91
CA GLY A 130 -14.20 -7.94 11.44
C GLY A 130 -14.22 -8.84 10.21
N CYS A 131 -13.06 -9.26 9.70
CA CYS A 131 -12.94 -10.16 8.55
C CYS A 131 -13.60 -9.61 7.26
N GLY A 132 -13.78 -8.29 7.18
CA GLY A 132 -14.53 -7.62 6.11
C GLY A 132 -13.75 -7.43 4.81
N CYS A 133 -12.42 -7.47 4.84
CA CYS A 133 -11.61 -7.37 3.62
C CYS A 133 -11.67 -8.66 2.80
N LEU A 134 -12.74 -8.84 2.03
CA LEU A 134 -12.96 -10.03 1.23
C LEU A 134 -12.14 -9.99 -0.07
N VAL A 135 -11.44 -11.08 -0.33
CA VAL A 135 -10.60 -11.29 -1.51
C VAL A 135 -11.00 -12.61 -2.16
N GLU A 136 -11.45 -12.54 -3.40
CA GLU A 136 -11.70 -13.71 -4.22
C GLU A 136 -10.43 -14.14 -4.95
N ARG A 137 -10.03 -15.41 -4.79
CA ARG A 137 -8.93 -16.01 -5.53
C ARG A 137 -9.32 -17.40 -6.00
N LYS A 138 -9.19 -17.65 -7.32
CA LYS A 138 -9.48 -18.95 -7.95
C LYS A 138 -10.88 -19.49 -7.59
N GLY A 139 -11.89 -18.62 -7.53
CA GLY A 139 -13.28 -18.97 -7.18
C GLY A 139 -13.55 -19.23 -5.69
N ALA A 140 -12.57 -19.00 -4.80
CA ALA A 140 -12.75 -19.08 -3.36
C ALA A 140 -12.69 -17.69 -2.72
N ILE A 141 -13.63 -17.40 -1.83
CA ILE A 141 -13.67 -16.17 -1.04
C ILE A 141 -12.85 -16.36 0.24
N THR A 142 -11.98 -15.41 0.53
CA THR A 142 -11.14 -15.36 1.73
C THR A 142 -11.21 -13.98 2.36
N TYR A 143 -10.89 -13.84 3.64
CA TYR A 143 -10.64 -12.52 4.24
C TYR A 143 -9.14 -12.28 4.40
N LEU A 144 -8.72 -11.05 4.15
CA LEU A 144 -7.32 -10.63 4.30
C LEU A 144 -6.99 -10.37 5.77
N VAL A 145 -5.95 -11.03 6.26
CA VAL A 145 -5.20 -10.63 7.44
C VAL A 145 -3.88 -10.05 6.94
N SER A 146 -3.68 -8.76 7.16
CA SER A 146 -2.46 -8.10 6.73
C SER A 146 -1.94 -7.11 7.76
N ARG A 147 -0.61 -7.04 7.83
CA ARG A 147 0.14 -6.12 8.66
C ARG A 147 1.35 -5.61 7.91
N PHE A 148 1.67 -4.33 8.06
CA PHE A 148 2.92 -3.75 7.58
C PHE A 148 3.63 -3.00 8.70
N GLU A 149 4.96 -2.93 8.58
CA GLU A 149 5.80 -1.98 9.31
C GLU A 149 6.63 -1.20 8.30
N ILE A 150 6.81 0.09 8.51
CA ILE A 150 7.61 0.93 7.63
C ILE A 150 8.40 1.95 8.43
N ASP A 151 9.67 2.12 8.09
CA ASP A 151 10.54 3.17 8.58
C ASP A 151 11.30 3.84 7.42
N GLY A 152 12.31 4.64 7.75
CA GLY A 152 13.09 5.37 6.74
C GLY A 152 13.82 4.48 5.74
N SER A 153 14.23 3.26 6.13
CA SER A 153 15.06 2.39 5.29
C SER A 153 14.32 1.17 4.76
N ARG A 154 13.33 0.63 5.49
CA ARG A 154 12.72 -0.66 5.17
C ARG A 154 11.20 -0.67 5.33
N MET A 155 10.59 -1.64 4.66
CA MET A 155 9.18 -1.99 4.78
C MET A 155 9.03 -3.50 4.95
N LEU A 156 8.37 -3.92 6.03
CA LEU A 156 7.98 -5.30 6.28
C LEU A 156 6.51 -5.44 5.97
N THR A 157 6.12 -6.48 5.23
CA THR A 157 4.70 -6.76 4.98
C THR A 157 4.39 -8.23 5.17
N ILE A 158 3.21 -8.52 5.70
CA ILE A 158 2.69 -9.87 5.75
C ILE A 158 1.23 -9.85 5.31
N ASP A 159 0.96 -10.59 4.24
CA ASP A 159 -0.37 -10.76 3.67
C ASP A 159 -0.76 -12.23 3.73
N ARG A 160 -1.90 -12.52 4.37
CA ARG A 160 -2.47 -13.86 4.49
C ARG A 160 -3.96 -13.83 4.21
N GLY A 161 -4.43 -14.80 3.45
CA GLY A 161 -5.86 -14.99 3.23
C GLY A 161 -6.37 -16.16 4.05
N HIS A 162 -7.46 -15.93 4.77
CA HIS A 162 -8.07 -16.92 5.64
C HIS A 162 -9.47 -17.29 5.16
N SER A 163 -9.86 -18.54 5.41
CA SER A 163 -11.23 -19.03 5.18
C SER A 163 -12.21 -18.28 6.07
N PRO A 164 -13.29 -17.67 5.55
CA PRO A 164 -14.31 -17.02 6.37
C PRO A 164 -15.08 -18.01 7.26
N THR A 165 -15.03 -19.31 6.93
CA THR A 165 -15.74 -20.36 7.68
C THR A 165 -14.85 -21.04 8.72
N THR A 166 -13.62 -21.39 8.35
CA THR A 166 -12.73 -22.19 9.23
C THR A 166 -11.62 -21.36 9.87
N HIS A 167 -11.42 -20.11 9.44
CA HIS A 167 -10.31 -19.24 9.82
C HIS A 167 -8.91 -19.79 9.52
N GLU A 168 -8.81 -20.91 8.79
CA GLU A 168 -7.55 -21.47 8.35
C GLU A 168 -6.91 -20.60 7.27
N GLN A 169 -5.58 -20.47 7.31
CA GLN A 169 -4.84 -19.76 6.28
C GLN A 169 -4.86 -20.57 4.97
N LEU A 170 -5.48 -19.99 3.93
CA LEU A 170 -5.60 -20.60 2.60
C LEU A 170 -4.51 -20.13 1.64
N TRP A 171 -4.06 -18.88 1.75
CA TRP A 171 -2.99 -18.35 0.92
C TRP A 171 -2.17 -17.27 1.65
N GLY A 172 -1.12 -16.79 0.99
CA GLY A 172 -0.22 -15.78 1.53
C GLY A 172 1.04 -16.38 2.13
N SER A 173 1.87 -15.54 2.72
CA SER A 173 3.21 -16.00 3.13
C SER A 173 3.15 -16.99 4.30
N LYS A 174 3.80 -18.14 4.09
CA LYS A 174 4.05 -19.15 5.12
C LYS A 174 5.45 -19.03 5.74
N ALA A 175 6.41 -18.52 4.98
CA ALA A 175 7.82 -18.46 5.37
C ALA A 175 8.16 -17.29 6.30
N GLY A 176 7.31 -16.26 6.37
CA GLY A 176 7.57 -15.04 7.12
C GLY A 176 7.08 -13.79 6.39
N PRO A 177 7.32 -12.59 6.92
CA PRO A 177 7.03 -11.35 6.19
C PRO A 177 7.91 -11.22 4.95
N PHE A 178 7.44 -10.48 3.96
CA PHE A 178 8.32 -9.93 2.93
C PHE A 178 9.09 -8.76 3.50
N GLU A 179 10.39 -8.73 3.24
CA GLU A 179 11.32 -7.71 3.73
C GLU A 179 11.82 -6.88 2.55
N PHE A 180 11.35 -5.65 2.45
CA PHE A 180 11.73 -4.75 1.37
C PHE A 180 12.67 -3.66 1.85
N ASP A 181 13.78 -3.50 1.16
CA ASP A 181 14.66 -2.35 1.31
C ASP A 181 14.18 -1.22 0.41
N ARG A 182 14.25 0.02 0.90
CA ARG A 182 14.02 1.21 0.08
C ARG A 182 15.17 1.38 -0.90
N THR A 183 14.85 1.36 -2.20
CA THR A 183 15.82 1.57 -3.28
C THR A 183 15.78 3.00 -3.82
N ASP A 184 14.67 3.70 -3.63
CA ASP A 184 14.50 5.08 -4.06
C ASP A 184 13.53 5.84 -3.14
N ASP A 185 13.82 7.11 -2.87
CA ASP A 185 13.01 7.99 -2.05
C ASP A 185 12.23 8.96 -2.94
N LEU A 186 10.90 8.81 -2.96
CA LEU A 186 10.00 9.64 -3.74
C LEU A 186 9.18 10.59 -2.84
N SER A 187 9.57 10.74 -1.58
CA SER A 187 8.88 11.61 -0.62
C SER A 187 8.88 13.09 -1.02
N GLY A 188 9.85 13.52 -1.84
CA GLY A 188 9.91 14.86 -2.42
C GLY A 188 8.81 15.15 -3.45
N GLU A 189 8.13 14.13 -3.97
CA GLU A 189 7.00 14.30 -4.90
C GLU A 189 5.68 14.59 -4.17
N VAL A 190 5.62 14.40 -2.84
CA VAL A 190 4.41 14.68 -2.06
C VAL A 190 4.09 16.18 -2.10
N PRO A 191 2.92 16.59 -2.63
CA PRO A 191 2.59 18.01 -2.77
C PRO A 191 2.59 18.76 -1.43
N GLU A 192 3.24 19.93 -1.40
CA GLU A 192 3.26 20.79 -0.21
C GLU A 192 1.85 21.25 0.18
N SER A 193 0.97 21.44 -0.82
CA SER A 193 -0.43 21.80 -0.64
C SER A 193 -1.20 20.79 0.22
N TRP A 194 -0.84 19.51 0.22
CA TRP A 194 -1.44 18.51 1.09
C TRP A 194 -1.06 18.74 2.55
N THR A 195 0.21 19.06 2.80
CA THR A 195 0.71 19.34 4.16
C THR A 195 0.01 20.56 4.74
N GLN A 196 -0.10 21.64 3.96
CA GLN A 196 -0.83 22.85 4.35
C GLN A 196 -2.32 22.58 4.58
N THR A 197 -2.92 21.66 3.82
CA THR A 197 -4.32 21.26 4.01
C THR A 197 -4.50 20.56 5.36
N TRP A 198 -3.66 19.58 5.70
CA TRP A 198 -3.75 18.85 6.97
C TRP A 198 -3.49 19.74 8.19
N GLU A 199 -2.54 20.67 8.07
CA GLU A 199 -2.27 21.68 9.10
C GLU A 199 -3.49 22.58 9.36
N ARG A 200 -4.17 23.03 8.30
CA ARG A 200 -5.37 23.87 8.42
C ARG A 200 -6.58 23.13 8.95
N SER A 201 -6.73 21.86 8.62
CA SER A 201 -7.88 21.05 9.02
C SER A 201 -7.83 20.62 10.50
N GLY A 202 -6.74 20.91 11.22
CA GLY A 202 -6.57 20.45 12.60
C GLY A 202 -6.53 18.92 12.71
N VAL A 203 -6.25 18.25 11.59
CA VAL A 203 -6.10 16.80 11.51
C VAL A 203 -4.78 16.47 12.22
N ALA A 204 -4.88 16.13 13.50
CA ALA A 204 -3.77 15.68 14.33
C ALA A 204 -3.44 14.21 14.07
#